data_AF-A0AAU6AIS5-F1
#
_entry.id   AF-A0AAU6AIS5-F1
#
_cell.length_a   1.000
_cell.length_b   1.000
_cell.length_c   1.000
_cell.angle_alpha   90.00
_cell.angle_beta   90.00
_cell.angle_gamma   90.00
#
_symmetry.space_group_name_H-M   'P 1'
#
loop_
_entity.id
_entity.type
_entity.pdbx_description
1 polymer ?
#
loop_
_entity_poly.entity_id
_entity_poly.type
_entity_poly.pdbx_seq_one_letter_code
_entity_poly.pdbx_strand_id
1 'polypeptide(L)'
;MIATALVSAAAVASAAAIAVAAGAELPVAGTVTWCLSPAAAQHLAADGVVVSAGAPAVLDSSGSTPCVQWPMKGKISLDVSSGSWASDGDVSFTRASDGRSLRLSQAHGDLARRTMTVEAAVGGEAARSVDLSTYSIDMKDITVTMPSLSSPGSVEAKPFATVLTTDGAAVFTKAFGAPPVPAGDSPATVAGRVDVVPALG
;
A
#
# COMPACT_ATOMS: atom_id res chain seq x y z
N MET A 1 -40.56 56.19 5.46
CA MET A 1 -41.07 54.80 5.62
C MET A 1 -40.03 53.87 5.01
N ILE A 2 -39.55 52.91 5.80
CA ILE A 2 -38.37 52.09 5.51
C ILE A 2 -38.76 50.92 4.60
N ALA A 3 -38.03 50.76 3.50
CA ALA A 3 -38.20 49.68 2.53
C ALA A 3 -37.57 48.39 3.07
N THR A 4 -38.34 47.30 3.10
CA THR A 4 -37.86 45.96 3.45
C THR A 4 -37.87 45.12 2.18
N ALA A 5 -36.70 44.89 1.58
CA ALA A 5 -36.54 43.98 0.45
C ALA A 5 -35.99 42.64 0.97
N LEU A 6 -36.86 41.64 1.04
CA LEU A 6 -36.49 40.24 1.24
C LEU A 6 -35.81 39.72 -0.02
N VAL A 7 -34.50 39.53 0.02
CA VAL A 7 -33.77 38.76 -1.00
C VAL A 7 -33.79 37.30 -0.57
N SER A 8 -34.69 36.52 -1.17
CA SER A 8 -34.75 35.08 -0.98
C SER A 8 -33.56 34.41 -1.66
N ALA A 9 -32.69 33.80 -0.84
CA ALA A 9 -31.62 32.93 -1.28
C ALA A 9 -32.19 31.61 -1.82
N ALA A 10 -31.86 31.26 -3.07
CA ALA A 10 -32.02 29.91 -3.59
C ALA A 10 -30.63 29.38 -3.92
N ALA A 11 -29.97 28.79 -2.91
CA ALA A 11 -28.79 27.96 -3.13
C ALA A 11 -29.28 26.62 -3.69
N VAL A 12 -29.12 26.42 -4.99
CA VAL A 12 -29.36 25.13 -5.64
C VAL A 12 -28.19 24.21 -5.28
N ALA A 13 -28.36 23.42 -4.22
CA ALA A 13 -27.43 22.36 -3.87
C ALA A 13 -27.43 21.31 -4.99
N SER A 14 -26.38 21.32 -5.81
CA SER A 14 -26.16 20.32 -6.84
C SER A 14 -25.68 19.03 -6.18
N ALA A 15 -26.61 18.17 -5.77
CA ALA A 15 -26.29 16.81 -5.38
C ALA A 15 -25.94 16.02 -6.65
N ALA A 16 -24.66 15.94 -6.98
CA ALA A 16 -24.16 15.04 -8.00
C ALA A 16 -24.35 13.60 -7.50
N ALA A 17 -25.44 12.95 -7.93
CA ALA A 17 -25.60 11.52 -7.78
C ALA A 17 -24.55 10.84 -8.68
N ILE A 18 -23.47 10.32 -8.09
CA ILE A 18 -22.48 9.54 -8.82
C ILE A 18 -23.14 8.19 -9.10
N ALA A 19 -23.67 8.02 -10.31
CA ALA A 19 -24.01 6.71 -10.84
C ALA A 19 -22.70 5.95 -11.07
N VAL A 20 -22.27 5.15 -10.11
CA VAL A 20 -21.08 4.30 -10.24
C VAL A 20 -21.46 3.14 -11.17
N ALA A 21 -21.00 3.19 -12.42
CA ALA A 21 -21.07 2.04 -13.31
C ALA A 21 -20.28 0.87 -12.70
N ALA A 22 -20.77 -0.36 -12.83
CA ALA A 22 -20.03 -1.55 -12.43
C ALA A 22 -18.65 -1.55 -13.13
N GLY A 23 -17.57 -1.62 -12.35
CA GLY A 23 -16.20 -1.56 -12.86
C GLY A 23 -15.57 -0.15 -12.95
N ALA A 24 -16.24 0.90 -12.50
CA ALA A 24 -15.61 2.23 -12.42
C ALA A 24 -14.54 2.27 -11.31
N GLU A 25 -13.34 2.74 -11.65
CA GLU A 25 -12.26 2.98 -10.68
C GLU A 25 -12.45 4.35 -10.01
N LEU A 26 -12.51 4.32 -8.69
CA LEU A 26 -12.70 5.51 -7.85
C LEU A 26 -11.36 5.96 -7.28
N PRO A 27 -11.06 7.27 -7.27
CA PRO A 27 -9.86 7.77 -6.62
C PRO A 27 -9.95 7.51 -5.12
N VAL A 28 -8.85 7.03 -4.55
CA VAL A 28 -8.74 6.65 -3.14
C VAL A 28 -7.47 7.18 -2.50
N ALA A 29 -7.52 7.39 -1.20
CA ALA A 29 -6.36 7.67 -0.37
C ALA A 29 -6.48 6.95 0.98
N GLY A 30 -5.36 6.58 1.56
CA GLY A 30 -5.36 5.92 2.87
C GLY A 30 -4.00 5.39 3.25
N THR A 31 -3.99 4.27 3.95
CA THR A 31 -2.78 3.64 4.46
C THR A 31 -2.76 2.16 4.09
N VAL A 32 -1.59 1.69 3.67
CA VAL A 32 -1.28 0.28 3.52
C VAL A 32 -0.25 -0.11 4.59
N THR A 33 -0.50 -1.23 5.26
CA THR A 33 0.39 -1.81 6.27
C THR A 33 1.02 -3.07 5.68
N TRP A 34 2.34 -3.13 5.67
CA TRP A 34 3.13 -4.27 5.23
C TRP A 34 3.90 -4.83 6.41
N CYS A 35 3.55 -6.02 6.87
CA CYS A 35 4.20 -6.68 8.00
C CYS A 35 5.06 -7.82 7.50
N LEU A 36 6.32 -7.89 7.92
CA LEU A 36 7.17 -9.05 7.64
C LEU A 36 6.49 -10.33 8.12
N SER A 37 6.60 -11.40 7.34
CA SER A 37 6.18 -12.71 7.82
C SER A 37 7.08 -13.15 8.99
N PRO A 38 6.60 -14.00 9.91
CA PRO A 38 7.43 -14.49 11.01
C PRO A 38 8.74 -15.13 10.53
N ALA A 39 8.67 -15.91 9.43
CA ALA A 39 9.84 -16.54 8.82
C ALA A 39 10.83 -15.49 8.27
N ALA A 40 10.34 -14.50 7.53
CA ALA A 40 11.17 -13.42 6.99
C ALA A 40 11.81 -12.59 8.11
N ALA A 41 11.03 -12.20 9.12
CA ALA A 41 11.51 -11.44 10.28
C ALA A 41 12.59 -12.22 11.05
N GLN A 42 12.36 -13.51 11.29
CA GLN A 42 13.33 -14.38 11.97
C GLN A 42 14.62 -14.52 11.16
N HIS A 43 14.53 -14.72 9.85
CA HIS A 43 15.71 -14.87 9.00
C HIS A 43 16.53 -13.57 8.95
N LEU A 44 15.88 -12.44 8.72
CA LEU A 44 16.54 -11.12 8.72
C LEU A 44 17.19 -10.82 10.07
N ALA A 45 16.49 -11.08 11.18
CA ALA A 45 17.05 -10.86 12.51
C ALA A 45 18.24 -11.79 12.81
N ALA A 46 18.17 -13.07 12.42
CA ALA A 46 19.26 -14.02 12.59
C ALA A 46 20.51 -13.62 11.79
N ASP A 47 20.31 -12.95 10.66
CA ASP A 47 21.36 -12.39 9.82
C ASP A 47 21.82 -10.99 10.27
N GLY A 48 21.29 -10.47 11.39
CA GLY A 48 21.65 -9.17 11.94
C GLY A 48 21.14 -7.98 11.11
N VAL A 49 20.10 -8.18 10.31
CA VAL A 49 19.45 -7.14 9.50
C VAL A 49 18.42 -6.39 10.33
N VAL A 50 18.58 -5.07 10.39
CA VAL A 50 17.65 -4.14 11.04
C VAL A 50 16.76 -3.50 9.98
N VAL A 51 15.48 -3.40 10.28
CA VAL A 51 14.47 -2.74 9.44
C VAL A 51 14.25 -1.32 9.94
N SER A 52 14.18 -0.35 9.03
CA SER A 52 13.79 1.03 9.29
C SER A 52 12.82 1.54 8.21
N ALA A 53 12.08 2.59 8.52
CA ALA A 53 11.17 3.25 7.59
C ALA A 53 11.64 4.69 7.33
N GLY A 54 11.54 5.13 6.08
CA GLY A 54 11.81 6.50 5.65
C GLY A 54 10.51 7.26 5.37
N ALA A 55 10.42 8.48 5.87
CA ALA A 55 9.21 9.29 5.82
C ALA A 55 8.66 9.47 4.39
N PRO A 56 7.33 9.50 4.20
CA PRO A 56 6.29 9.48 5.23
C PRO A 56 5.93 8.08 5.75
N ALA A 57 6.68 7.03 5.38
CA ALA A 57 6.49 5.71 5.96
C ALA A 57 6.83 5.71 7.45
N VAL A 58 6.11 4.90 8.23
CA VAL A 58 6.36 4.73 9.67
C VAL A 58 6.56 3.26 9.98
N LEU A 59 7.57 2.95 10.78
CA LEU A 59 7.80 1.61 11.30
C LEU A 59 7.03 1.43 12.60
N ASP A 60 6.17 0.41 12.63
CA ASP A 60 5.57 -0.14 13.84
C ASP A 60 6.28 -1.45 14.18
N SER A 61 7.02 -1.44 15.30
CA SER A 61 7.70 -2.61 15.84
C SER A 61 7.09 -3.10 17.15
N SER A 62 5.85 -2.71 17.46
CA SER A 62 5.16 -3.10 18.70
C SER A 62 4.63 -4.55 18.67
N GLY A 63 4.43 -5.10 17.47
CA GLY A 63 3.97 -6.48 17.26
C GLY A 63 5.09 -7.53 17.25
N SER A 64 4.72 -8.78 16.97
CA SER A 64 5.66 -9.91 16.88
C SER A 64 6.60 -9.83 15.67
N THR A 65 6.25 -9.03 14.67
CA THR A 65 7.01 -8.82 13.43
C THR A 65 6.96 -7.34 13.06
N PRO A 66 8.06 -6.75 12.53
CA PRO A 66 8.05 -5.37 12.09
C PRO A 66 7.03 -5.11 10.98
N CYS A 67 6.28 -4.02 11.11
CA CYS A 67 5.30 -3.57 10.13
C CYS A 67 5.65 -2.15 9.65
N VAL A 68 5.60 -1.92 8.35
CA VAL A 68 5.75 -0.59 7.76
C VAL A 68 4.38 -0.12 7.30
N GLN A 69 3.99 1.08 7.75
CA GLN A 69 2.78 1.75 7.33
C GLN A 69 3.15 2.82 6.31
N TRP A 70 2.58 2.73 5.11
CA TRP A 70 2.75 3.73 4.07
C TRP A 70 1.44 4.47 3.80
N PRO A 71 1.46 5.81 3.73
CA PRO A 71 0.38 6.52 3.07
C PRO A 71 0.37 6.13 1.58
N MET A 72 -0.82 5.94 1.04
CA MET A 72 -1.02 5.52 -0.34
C MET A 72 -2.13 6.34 -1.01
N LYS A 73 -2.02 6.47 -2.33
CA LYS A 73 -3.04 7.05 -3.20
C LYS A 73 -3.21 6.18 -4.43
N GLY A 74 -4.40 6.18 -5.00
CA GLY A 74 -4.66 5.35 -6.16
C GLY A 74 -6.03 5.56 -6.77
N LYS A 75 -6.37 4.65 -7.68
CA LYS A 75 -7.73 4.45 -8.18
C LYS A 75 -8.04 2.97 -8.09
N ILE A 76 -9.18 2.61 -7.49
CA ILE A 76 -9.56 1.21 -7.33
C ILE A 76 -11.02 1.00 -7.70
N SER A 77 -11.33 -0.14 -8.30
CA SER A 77 -12.72 -0.58 -8.42
C SER A 77 -13.23 -1.05 -7.04
N LEU A 78 -14.54 -0.89 -6.78
CA LEU A 78 -15.14 -1.32 -5.50
C LEU A 78 -15.09 -2.83 -5.29
N ASP A 79 -15.07 -3.62 -6.38
CA ASP A 79 -14.87 -5.06 -6.33
C ASP A 79 -13.38 -5.46 -6.29
N VAL A 80 -12.46 -4.50 -6.21
CA VAL A 80 -11.01 -4.69 -6.11
C VAL A 80 -10.46 -5.57 -7.24
N SER A 81 -11.16 -5.65 -8.37
CA SER A 81 -10.76 -6.41 -9.56
C SER A 81 -9.81 -5.62 -10.46
N SER A 82 -9.87 -4.29 -10.41
CA SER A 82 -8.99 -3.39 -11.17
C SER A 82 -8.57 -2.17 -10.35
N GLY A 83 -7.59 -1.46 -10.89
CA GLY A 83 -7.04 -0.27 -10.29
C GLY A 83 -5.56 -0.39 -9.95
N SER A 84 -5.00 0.73 -9.51
CA SER A 84 -3.63 0.82 -9.05
C SER A 84 -3.49 1.77 -7.88
N TRP A 85 -2.42 1.58 -7.13
CA TRP A 85 -2.04 2.47 -6.05
C TRP A 85 -0.53 2.65 -6.00
N ALA A 86 -0.10 3.78 -5.47
CA ALA A 86 1.28 4.06 -5.16
C ALA A 86 1.40 4.53 -3.71
N SER A 87 2.52 4.22 -3.08
CA SER A 87 2.83 4.62 -1.72
C SER A 87 4.00 5.60 -1.70
N ASP A 88 3.98 6.50 -0.71
CA ASP A 88 5.09 7.42 -0.46
C ASP A 88 5.97 6.89 0.68
N GLY A 89 7.27 7.15 0.59
CA GLY A 89 8.27 6.73 1.58
C GLY A 89 9.01 5.46 1.20
N ASP A 90 9.78 4.92 2.14
CA ASP A 90 10.61 3.75 1.91
C ASP A 90 10.69 2.83 3.13
N VAL A 91 11.09 1.59 2.89
CA VAL A 91 11.61 0.66 3.89
C VAL A 91 13.05 0.35 3.57
N SER A 92 13.89 0.39 4.59
CA SER A 92 15.31 0.10 4.49
C SER A 92 15.66 -1.09 5.38
N PHE A 93 16.45 -2.00 4.83
CA PHE A 93 17.03 -3.16 5.50
C PHE A 93 18.54 -2.94 5.56
N THR A 94 19.14 -2.98 6.75
CA THR A 94 20.59 -2.78 6.92
C THR A 94 21.17 -3.86 7.81
N ARG A 95 22.17 -4.59 7.30
CA ARG A 95 22.92 -5.57 8.09
C ARG A 95 23.94 -4.87 8.97
N ALA A 96 23.85 -5.07 10.29
CA ALA A 96 24.68 -4.37 11.26
C ALA A 96 26.17 -4.73 11.18
N SER A 97 26.50 -5.96 10.74
CA SER A 97 27.89 -6.46 10.75
C SER A 97 28.78 -5.86 9.66
N ASP A 98 28.21 -5.52 8.50
CA ASP A 98 28.97 -5.09 7.31
C ASP A 98 28.38 -3.87 6.60
N GLY A 99 27.25 -3.33 7.09
CA GLY A 99 26.59 -2.16 6.52
C GLY A 99 25.91 -2.41 5.18
N ARG A 100 25.83 -3.67 4.71
CA ARG A 100 25.07 -4.00 3.50
C ARG A 100 23.62 -3.61 3.67
N SER A 101 23.04 -3.04 2.63
CA SER A 101 21.69 -2.47 2.71
C SER A 101 20.86 -2.70 1.46
N LEU A 102 19.55 -2.70 1.67
CA LEU A 102 18.53 -2.70 0.63
C LEU A 102 17.47 -1.67 1.01
N ARG A 103 17.20 -0.71 0.13
CA ARG A 103 16.07 0.20 0.26
C ARG A 103 15.02 -0.13 -0.79
N LEU A 104 13.77 -0.25 -0.36
CA LEU A 104 12.60 -0.42 -1.22
C LEU A 104 11.74 0.83 -1.07
N SER A 105 11.47 1.50 -2.18
CA SER A 105 10.73 2.77 -2.21
C SER A 105 9.68 2.75 -3.32
N GLN A 106 8.78 3.74 -3.34
CA GLN A 106 7.80 3.91 -4.42
C GLN A 106 7.00 2.63 -4.67
N ALA A 107 6.48 2.00 -3.60
CA ALA A 107 5.72 0.78 -3.75
C ALA A 107 4.45 1.06 -4.56
N HIS A 108 4.22 0.25 -5.58
CA HIS A 108 3.08 0.38 -6.48
C HIS A 108 2.38 -0.97 -6.62
N GLY A 109 1.06 -0.99 -6.45
CA GLY A 109 0.25 -2.17 -6.65
C GLY A 109 -0.62 -2.07 -7.89
N ASP A 110 -0.67 -3.14 -8.68
CA ASP A 110 -1.62 -3.32 -9.78
C ASP A 110 -2.62 -4.40 -9.38
N LEU A 111 -3.88 -4.02 -9.17
CA LEU A 111 -4.92 -4.92 -8.68
C LEU A 111 -5.35 -5.94 -9.74
N ALA A 112 -5.31 -5.61 -11.02
CA ALA A 112 -5.69 -6.52 -12.09
C ALA A 112 -4.62 -7.61 -12.30
N ARG A 113 -3.35 -7.21 -12.26
CA ARG A 113 -2.20 -8.13 -12.36
C ARG A 113 -1.86 -8.82 -11.06
N ARG A 114 -2.38 -8.33 -9.94
CA ARG A 114 -2.09 -8.80 -8.58
C ARG A 114 -0.60 -8.75 -8.24
N THR A 115 0.06 -7.68 -8.66
CA THR A 115 1.50 -7.47 -8.47
C THR A 115 1.78 -6.26 -7.58
N MET A 116 2.88 -6.34 -6.85
CA MET A 116 3.48 -5.21 -6.14
C MET A 116 4.89 -4.99 -6.68
N THR A 117 5.12 -3.81 -7.24
CA THR A 117 6.40 -3.34 -7.77
C THR A 117 7.01 -2.31 -6.83
N VAL A 118 8.33 -2.26 -6.75
CA VAL A 118 9.06 -1.26 -5.95
C VAL A 118 10.30 -0.78 -6.69
N GLU A 119 10.77 0.40 -6.32
CA GLU A 119 12.11 0.87 -6.66
C GLU A 119 13.11 0.38 -5.62
N ALA A 120 13.96 -0.58 -6.01
CA ALA A 120 14.93 -1.23 -5.16
C ALA A 120 16.35 -0.69 -5.38
N ALA A 121 17.01 -0.25 -4.31
CA ALA A 121 18.41 0.19 -4.30
C ALA A 121 19.24 -0.68 -3.35
N VAL A 122 20.29 -1.34 -3.86
CA VAL A 122 21.19 -2.21 -3.07
C VAL A 122 22.49 -1.46 -2.80
N GLY A 123 22.89 -1.34 -1.53
CA GLY A 123 24.20 -0.79 -1.14
C GLY A 123 24.50 0.61 -1.68
N GLY A 124 23.48 1.44 -1.91
CA GLY A 124 23.61 2.79 -2.48
C GLY A 124 23.68 2.86 -4.00
N GLU A 125 23.53 1.73 -4.71
CA GLU A 125 23.34 1.72 -6.16
C GLU A 125 22.09 2.52 -6.59
N ALA A 126 22.02 2.87 -7.88
CA ALA A 126 20.83 3.45 -8.47
C ALA A 126 19.62 2.53 -8.26
N ALA A 127 18.48 3.12 -7.89
CA ALA A 127 17.25 2.38 -7.74
C ALA A 127 16.79 1.81 -9.10
N ARG A 128 16.25 0.60 -9.07
CA ARG A 128 15.66 -0.06 -10.23
C ARG A 128 14.29 -0.61 -9.88
N SER A 129 13.39 -0.55 -10.85
CA SER A 129 12.07 -1.14 -10.72
C SER A 129 12.16 -2.66 -10.66
N VAL A 130 11.47 -3.25 -9.69
CA VAL A 130 11.46 -4.69 -9.43
C VAL A 130 10.05 -5.14 -9.09
N ASP A 131 9.60 -6.20 -9.73
CA ASP A 131 8.42 -6.96 -9.32
C ASP A 131 8.76 -7.65 -8.00
N LEU A 132 8.39 -7.05 -6.86
CA LEU A 132 8.79 -7.55 -5.55
C LEU A 132 8.00 -8.78 -5.14
N SER A 133 6.68 -8.69 -5.26
CA SER A 133 5.78 -9.76 -4.85
C SER A 133 4.51 -9.78 -5.70
N THR A 134 3.85 -10.93 -5.68
CA THR A 134 2.45 -11.06 -6.11
C THR A 134 1.56 -11.21 -4.88
N TYR A 135 0.25 -11.11 -5.06
CA TYR A 135 -0.69 -11.36 -3.99
C TYR A 135 -1.98 -11.98 -4.51
N SER A 136 -2.83 -12.44 -3.60
CA SER A 136 -4.18 -12.85 -3.91
C SER A 136 -5.11 -12.19 -2.89
N ILE A 137 -6.16 -11.55 -3.40
CA ILE A 137 -7.17 -10.91 -2.57
C ILE A 137 -8.44 -11.75 -2.70
N ASP A 138 -8.92 -12.27 -1.58
CA ASP A 138 -10.23 -12.90 -1.48
C ASP A 138 -11.25 -11.83 -1.05
N MET A 139 -12.37 -11.74 -1.76
CA MET A 139 -13.41 -10.76 -1.45
C MET A 139 -14.01 -10.96 -0.05
N LYS A 140 -13.90 -12.15 0.56
CA LYS A 140 -14.31 -12.36 1.96
C LYS A 140 -13.45 -11.59 2.97
N ASP A 141 -12.25 -11.19 2.55
CA ASP A 141 -11.27 -10.45 3.34
C ASP A 141 -11.32 -8.95 3.05
N ILE A 142 -12.25 -8.52 2.17
CA ILE A 142 -12.50 -7.12 1.84
C ILE A 142 -13.83 -6.67 2.44
N THR A 143 -13.81 -5.53 3.12
CA THR A 143 -15.01 -4.79 3.52
C THR A 143 -15.14 -3.55 2.67
N VAL A 144 -16.27 -3.41 1.96
CA VAL A 144 -16.59 -2.24 1.16
C VAL A 144 -17.73 -1.48 1.83
N THR A 145 -17.49 -0.20 2.13
CA THR A 145 -18.52 0.73 2.58
C THR A 145 -18.88 1.65 1.42
N MET A 146 -20.13 1.60 0.98
CA MET A 146 -20.59 2.45 -0.12
C MET A 146 -20.60 3.93 0.27
N PRO A 147 -20.31 4.86 -0.66
CA PRO A 147 -20.46 6.28 -0.43
C PRO A 147 -21.91 6.64 -0.08
N SER A 148 -22.10 7.62 0.80
CA SER A 148 -23.40 8.19 1.16
C SER A 148 -23.31 9.71 1.32
N LEU A 149 -24.45 10.38 1.51
CA LEU A 149 -24.47 11.83 1.76
C LEU A 149 -23.66 12.25 3.01
N SER A 150 -23.38 11.31 3.92
CA SER A 150 -22.67 11.55 5.17
C SER A 150 -21.33 10.82 5.29
N SER A 151 -20.90 10.05 4.28
CA SER A 151 -19.66 9.28 4.32
C SER A 151 -19.06 9.09 2.93
N PRO A 152 -17.74 9.34 2.75
CA PRO A 152 -17.09 9.21 1.45
C PRO A 152 -17.10 7.80 0.85
N GLY A 153 -17.35 6.75 1.65
CA GLY A 153 -17.18 5.36 1.24
C GLY A 153 -15.73 4.90 1.41
N SER A 154 -15.51 3.60 1.61
CA SER A 154 -14.20 3.06 1.94
C SER A 154 -14.05 1.61 1.50
N VAL A 155 -12.80 1.18 1.34
CA VAL A 155 -12.40 -0.21 1.13
C VAL A 155 -11.35 -0.56 2.19
N GLU A 156 -11.61 -1.64 2.92
CA GLU A 156 -10.71 -2.15 3.95
C GLU A 156 -10.39 -3.61 3.67
N ALA A 157 -9.10 -3.93 3.55
CA ALA A 157 -8.58 -5.27 3.36
C ALA A 157 -8.01 -5.78 4.68
N LYS A 158 -8.51 -6.94 5.14
CA LYS A 158 -7.86 -7.72 6.21
C LYS A 158 -6.46 -8.15 5.76
N PRO A 159 -5.55 -8.48 6.70
CA PRO A 159 -4.23 -8.98 6.37
C PRO A 159 -4.29 -10.20 5.45
N PHE A 160 -3.63 -10.14 4.29
CA PHE A 160 -3.44 -11.25 3.36
C PHE A 160 -1.95 -11.43 3.05
N ALA A 161 -1.54 -12.66 2.72
CA ALA A 161 -0.16 -12.97 2.40
C ALA A 161 0.21 -12.50 0.98
N THR A 162 1.39 -11.92 0.84
CA THR A 162 2.06 -11.73 -0.46
C THR A 162 2.95 -12.94 -0.76
N VAL A 163 3.38 -13.08 -2.01
CA VAL A 163 4.27 -14.16 -2.48
C VAL A 163 5.50 -13.54 -3.14
N LEU A 164 6.68 -13.85 -2.62
CA LEU A 164 7.94 -13.28 -3.12
C LEU A 164 8.22 -13.80 -4.54
N THR A 165 8.46 -12.90 -5.48
CA THR A 165 8.85 -13.29 -6.85
C THR A 165 10.32 -13.72 -6.90
N THR A 166 10.73 -14.29 -8.03
CA THR A 166 12.15 -14.53 -8.32
C THR A 166 12.97 -13.23 -8.33
N ASP A 167 12.42 -12.15 -8.89
CA ASP A 167 13.12 -10.86 -8.98
C ASP A 167 13.25 -10.19 -7.60
N GLY A 168 12.20 -10.25 -6.79
CA GLY A 168 12.23 -9.84 -5.39
C GLY A 168 13.28 -10.60 -4.60
N ALA A 169 13.30 -11.94 -4.70
CA ALA A 169 14.30 -12.78 -4.07
C ALA A 169 15.73 -12.46 -4.54
N ALA A 170 15.92 -12.17 -5.83
CA ALA A 170 17.22 -11.81 -6.39
C ALA A 170 17.76 -10.50 -5.83
N VAL A 171 16.90 -9.51 -5.55
CA VAL A 171 17.32 -8.25 -4.90
C VAL A 171 17.81 -8.48 -3.48
N PHE A 172 17.07 -9.25 -2.66
CA PHE A 172 17.53 -9.60 -1.31
C PHE A 172 18.82 -10.43 -1.36
N THR A 173 18.91 -11.38 -2.29
CA THR A 173 20.14 -12.16 -2.51
C THR A 173 21.31 -11.29 -2.89
N LYS A 174 21.10 -10.27 -3.74
CA LYS A 174 22.15 -9.30 -4.07
C LYS A 174 22.61 -8.51 -2.85
N ALA A 175 21.68 -8.09 -1.99
CA ALA A 175 21.98 -7.31 -0.80
C ALA A 175 22.62 -8.13 0.32
N PHE A 176 22.15 -9.35 0.56
CA PHE A 176 22.45 -10.13 1.77
C PHE A 176 23.02 -11.52 1.49
N GLY A 177 23.10 -11.96 0.23
CA GLY A 177 23.58 -13.28 -0.17
C GLY A 177 22.51 -14.38 -0.13
N ALA A 178 21.35 -14.13 0.48
CA ALA A 178 20.17 -14.99 0.45
C ALA A 178 18.90 -14.15 0.60
N PRO A 179 17.74 -14.62 0.11
CA PRO A 179 16.46 -13.97 0.37
C PRO A 179 15.94 -14.32 1.77
N PRO A 180 15.11 -13.47 2.40
CA PRO A 180 14.57 -13.71 3.74
C PRO A 180 13.62 -14.91 3.81
N VAL A 181 13.02 -15.25 2.66
CA VAL A 181 12.27 -16.47 2.40
C VAL A 181 12.53 -16.90 0.96
N PRO A 182 12.37 -18.18 0.59
CA PRO A 182 12.41 -18.62 -0.79
C PRO A 182 11.42 -17.86 -1.70
N ALA A 183 11.73 -17.75 -2.99
CA ALA A 183 10.73 -17.31 -3.96
C ALA A 183 9.56 -18.30 -3.98
N GLY A 184 8.32 -17.79 -4.06
CA GLY A 184 7.11 -18.58 -3.90
C GLY A 184 6.57 -18.64 -2.46
N ASP A 185 7.40 -18.32 -1.47
CA ASP A 185 6.96 -18.20 -0.08
C ASP A 185 6.55 -16.77 0.26
N SER A 186 5.90 -16.60 1.41
CA SER A 186 5.40 -15.30 1.84
C SER A 186 6.46 -14.47 2.57
N PRO A 187 6.91 -13.33 2.01
CA PRO A 187 7.84 -12.45 2.69
C PRO A 187 7.13 -11.57 3.72
N ALA A 188 5.83 -11.34 3.52
CA ALA A 188 5.04 -10.39 4.28
C ALA A 188 3.53 -10.56 4.09
N THR A 189 2.79 -10.08 5.06
CA THR A 189 1.35 -9.81 4.95
C THR A 189 1.09 -8.35 4.66
N VAL A 190 0.02 -8.08 3.91
CA VAL A 190 -0.45 -6.74 3.57
C VAL A 190 -1.87 -6.57 4.06
N ALA A 191 -2.15 -5.45 4.70
CA ALA A 191 -3.48 -4.97 5.03
C ALA A 191 -3.60 -3.52 4.56
N GLY A 192 -4.81 -3.01 4.38
CA GLY A 192 -4.96 -1.63 3.96
C GLY A 192 -6.35 -1.11 4.20
N ARG A 193 -6.44 0.19 4.43
CA ARG A 193 -7.70 0.91 4.46
C ARG A 193 -7.56 2.15 3.62
N VAL A 194 -8.51 2.34 2.71
CA VAL A 194 -8.59 3.51 1.86
C VAL A 194 -9.99 4.07 1.86
N ASP A 195 -10.08 5.38 1.85
CA ASP A 195 -11.33 6.11 1.69
C ASP A 195 -11.42 6.62 0.25
N VAL A 196 -12.63 6.59 -0.31
CA VAL A 196 -12.90 7.20 -1.61
C VAL A 196 -12.80 8.70 -1.44
N VAL A 197 -12.00 9.35 -2.29
CA VAL A 197 -11.84 10.80 -2.25
C VAL A 197 -12.58 11.44 -3.43
N PRO A 198 -12.98 12.72 -3.34
CA PRO A 198 -13.45 13.43 -4.51
C PRO A 198 -12.42 13.35 -5.63
N ALA A 199 -12.87 13.17 -6.87
CA ALA A 199 -11.97 13.27 -8.01
C ALA A 199 -11.26 14.62 -7.95
N LEU A 200 -9.92 14.60 -7.87
CA LEU A 200 -9.12 15.80 -8.04
C LEU A 200 -9.40 16.29 -9.46
N GLY A 201 -10.19 17.37 -9.55
CA GLY A 201 -10.42 18.12 -10.78
C GLY A 201 -9.20 18.92 -11.18
#